data_AF-A0A924Q8W8-F1
#
_entry.id   AF-A0A924Q8W8-F1
#
_cell.length_a   1.000
_cell.length_b   1.000
_cell.length_c   1.000
_cell.angle_alpha   90.00
_cell.angle_beta   90.00
_cell.angle_gamma   90.00
#
_symmetry.space_group_name_H-M   'P 1'
#
loop_
_entity.id
_entity.type
_entity.pdbx_description
1 polymer ?
#
loop_
_entity_poly.entity_id
_entity_poly.type
_entity_poly.pdbx_seq_one_letter_code
_entity_poly.pdbx_strand_id
1 'polypeptide(L)'
;MRLIGRKCSIAAIVMSCAFGAYAVELVVNGGFESNGGVGGATFSNWTVVRENADSGVTGNFFVQSGVRSPLARLDVPVPPAGTFTAMTDQTGPGRTALYQDIALPATGQMWLAMRLFVINQSDDFAAPATLDFTVAPNQQVRVDVMDPAAPLWDVDSGVLSNVLVTPQNYAQVGNFIPLSINLAAFAGRTVRVRIAEVDNRHGLVVGVDRVSATHVPVGTCAPVRPRDGGGACNLDLDGDGLLTANDALIATRYLLGFRDAALAQGMAFNSCATNTSAAGLNAAGAALAAGAPPPLDIDGDGVALGSTDGLLLVRSLLGVTGTAATTGAVASPGGASRVTWAAARNYLNSMCLAGVL
;
A
#
# COMPACT_ATOMS: atom_id res chain seq x y z
N MET A 1 -41.36 -63.09 28.74
CA MET A 1 -41.45 -62.08 27.68
C MET A 1 -41.24 -60.70 28.31
N ARG A 2 -39.98 -60.26 28.44
CA ARG A 2 -39.61 -58.96 29.02
C ARG A 2 -39.12 -58.07 27.87
N LEU A 3 -39.92 -57.07 27.50
CA LEU A 3 -39.51 -56.05 26.51
C LEU A 3 -38.62 -55.02 27.19
N ILE A 4 -37.36 -54.98 26.77
CA ILE A 4 -36.37 -53.95 27.10
C ILE A 4 -36.62 -52.76 26.17
N GLY A 5 -37.18 -51.67 26.70
CA GLY A 5 -37.30 -50.40 26.00
C GLY A 5 -35.96 -49.67 25.96
N ARG A 6 -35.22 -49.77 24.85
CA ARG A 6 -34.06 -48.92 24.56
C ARG A 6 -34.56 -47.49 24.33
N LYS A 7 -34.26 -46.59 25.27
CA LYS A 7 -34.33 -45.14 25.04
C LYS A 7 -33.24 -44.77 24.05
N CYS A 8 -33.64 -44.47 22.80
CA CYS A 8 -32.75 -43.88 21.81
C CYS A 8 -32.60 -42.39 22.15
N SER A 9 -31.49 -42.01 22.76
CA SER A 9 -31.14 -40.60 22.98
C SER A 9 -30.68 -40.02 21.63
N ILE A 10 -31.49 -39.16 21.03
CA ILE A 10 -31.11 -38.37 19.85
C ILE A 10 -30.16 -37.28 20.36
N ALA A 11 -28.86 -37.48 20.15
CA ALA A 11 -27.89 -36.40 20.30
C ALA A 11 -28.11 -35.40 19.17
N ALA A 12 -28.59 -34.20 19.53
CA ALA A 12 -28.64 -33.07 18.61
C ALA A 12 -27.20 -32.67 18.26
N ILE A 13 -26.74 -33.08 17.09
CA ILE A 13 -25.53 -32.55 16.48
C ILE A 13 -25.85 -31.09 16.13
N VAL A 14 -25.40 -30.17 16.98
CA VAL A 14 -25.29 -28.76 16.62
C VAL A 14 -24.20 -28.69 15.56
N MET A 15 -24.60 -28.75 14.29
CA MET A 15 -23.71 -28.41 13.19
C MET A 15 -23.48 -26.90 13.27
N SER A 16 -22.44 -26.51 14.01
CA SER A 16 -21.90 -25.16 13.96
C SER A 16 -21.39 -24.92 12.54
N CYS A 17 -22.19 -24.29 11.69
CA CYS A 17 -21.68 -23.62 10.51
C CYS A 17 -20.69 -22.56 11.01
N ALA A 18 -19.39 -22.84 10.87
CA ALA A 18 -18.37 -21.82 10.98
C ALA A 18 -18.61 -20.84 9.83
N PHE A 19 -19.26 -19.70 10.12
CA PHE A 19 -19.22 -18.56 9.22
C PHE A 19 -17.76 -18.14 9.14
N GLY A 20 -17.13 -18.36 7.99
CA GLY A 20 -15.83 -17.76 7.71
C GLY A 20 -15.96 -16.26 7.92
N ALA A 21 -15.09 -15.69 8.74
CA ALA A 21 -15.07 -14.26 8.87
C ALA A 21 -14.58 -13.66 7.56
N TYR A 22 -15.35 -12.71 7.02
CA TYR A 22 -14.97 -11.97 5.83
C TYR A 22 -14.43 -10.62 6.25
N ALA A 23 -13.34 -10.23 5.61
CA ALA A 23 -12.85 -8.87 5.70
C ALA A 23 -13.92 -7.94 5.10
N VAL A 24 -14.25 -6.88 5.80
CA VAL A 24 -15.26 -5.91 5.39
C VAL A 24 -14.57 -4.80 4.60
N GLU A 25 -14.99 -4.59 3.36
CA GLU A 25 -14.54 -3.46 2.56
C GLU A 25 -15.26 -2.18 3.03
N LEU A 26 -14.47 -1.15 3.33
CA LEU A 26 -14.96 0.15 3.79
C LEU A 26 -14.95 1.20 2.67
N VAL A 27 -14.15 1.02 1.62
CA VAL A 27 -14.12 1.92 0.46
C VAL A 27 -15.15 1.45 -0.57
N VAL A 28 -16.00 2.36 -1.01
CA VAL A 28 -16.96 2.11 -2.09
C VAL A 28 -16.33 2.49 -3.43
N ASN A 29 -16.46 1.63 -4.44
CA ASN A 29 -16.01 1.91 -5.82
C ASN A 29 -14.52 2.29 -5.92
N GLY A 30 -13.65 1.69 -5.10
CA GLY A 30 -12.21 2.00 -5.13
C GLY A 30 -11.45 1.41 -6.32
N GLY A 31 -12.11 0.56 -7.12
CA GLY A 31 -11.66 0.17 -8.46
C GLY A 31 -12.17 1.08 -9.59
N PHE A 32 -12.95 2.11 -9.26
CA PHE A 32 -13.45 3.11 -10.20
C PHE A 32 -14.29 2.61 -11.39
N GLU A 33 -14.82 1.38 -11.33
CA GLU A 33 -15.62 0.77 -12.41
C GLU A 33 -17.02 1.37 -12.57
N SER A 34 -17.53 2.09 -11.55
CA SER A 34 -18.76 2.88 -11.67
C SER A 34 -18.42 4.35 -11.87
N ASN A 35 -18.56 4.84 -13.11
CA ASN A 35 -18.04 6.14 -13.51
C ASN A 35 -18.80 6.77 -14.70
N GLY A 36 -18.38 7.97 -15.10
CA GLY A 36 -18.98 8.75 -16.19
C GLY A 36 -18.52 8.39 -17.62
N GLY A 37 -17.78 7.30 -17.82
CA GLY A 37 -17.18 6.90 -19.09
C GLY A 37 -15.82 7.55 -19.35
N VAL A 38 -15.04 6.97 -20.27
CA VAL A 38 -13.65 7.38 -20.58
C VAL A 38 -13.56 8.87 -20.91
N GLY A 39 -12.63 9.58 -20.25
CA GLY A 39 -12.46 11.03 -20.37
C GLY A 39 -13.45 11.87 -19.57
N GLY A 40 -14.47 11.26 -18.95
CA GLY A 40 -15.32 11.90 -17.96
C GLY A 40 -14.61 12.05 -16.61
N ALA A 41 -15.13 12.92 -15.73
CA ALA A 41 -14.54 13.20 -14.41
C ALA A 41 -15.42 12.77 -13.23
N THR A 42 -16.44 11.95 -13.49
CA THR A 42 -17.39 11.49 -12.47
C THR A 42 -17.07 10.07 -12.04
N PHE A 43 -16.97 9.84 -10.74
CA PHE A 43 -16.77 8.54 -10.12
C PHE A 43 -17.79 8.36 -9.00
N SER A 44 -18.59 7.31 -9.05
CA SER A 44 -19.62 7.07 -8.03
C SER A 44 -18.97 6.93 -6.63
N ASN A 45 -19.52 7.60 -5.62
CA ASN A 45 -19.03 7.64 -4.23
C ASN A 45 -17.65 8.28 -4.01
N TRP A 46 -17.10 8.95 -5.03
CA TRP A 46 -15.89 9.72 -4.90
C TRP A 46 -16.13 11.17 -5.25
N THR A 47 -15.49 12.07 -4.52
CA THR A 47 -15.54 13.51 -4.81
C THR A 47 -14.26 13.91 -5.51
N VAL A 48 -14.41 14.64 -6.61
CA VAL A 48 -13.30 15.23 -7.36
C VAL A 48 -13.39 16.75 -7.25
N VAL A 49 -12.29 17.39 -6.86
CA VAL A 49 -12.18 18.84 -6.75
C VAL A 49 -10.95 19.30 -7.50
N ARG A 50 -11.10 20.30 -8.37
CA ARG A 50 -10.02 20.89 -9.16
C ARG A 50 -10.05 22.41 -8.99
N GLU A 51 -8.88 23.03 -8.82
CA GLU A 51 -8.71 24.49 -8.84
C GLU A 51 -7.61 24.92 -9.82
N ASN A 52 -8.01 25.47 -10.97
CA ASN A 52 -7.08 25.88 -12.04
C ASN A 52 -6.48 27.25 -11.78
N ALA A 53 -5.29 27.50 -12.35
CA ALA A 53 -4.68 28.84 -12.32
C ALA A 53 -5.50 29.87 -13.12
N ASP A 54 -6.13 29.46 -14.22
CA ASP A 54 -7.00 30.31 -15.03
C ASP A 54 -8.08 29.48 -15.77
N SER A 55 -9.00 30.18 -16.45
CA SER A 55 -10.12 29.57 -17.17
C SER A 55 -9.75 28.89 -18.49
N GLY A 56 -8.53 29.12 -19.01
CA GLY A 56 -8.01 28.50 -20.22
C GLY A 56 -7.30 27.18 -19.95
N VAL A 57 -6.87 26.94 -18.71
CA VAL A 57 -6.33 25.66 -18.25
C VAL A 57 -7.46 24.67 -17.97
N THR A 58 -7.23 23.43 -18.41
CA THR A 58 -8.08 22.29 -18.09
C THR A 58 -7.27 21.23 -17.37
N GLY A 59 -7.95 20.41 -16.58
CA GLY A 59 -7.34 19.26 -15.94
C GLY A 59 -8.26 18.71 -14.88
N ASN A 60 -8.15 17.42 -14.60
CA ASN A 60 -8.94 16.77 -13.57
C ASN A 60 -8.45 15.34 -13.31
N PHE A 61 -9.02 14.67 -12.32
CA PHE A 61 -9.12 13.22 -12.36
C PHE A 61 -10.15 12.82 -13.40
N PHE A 62 -9.73 12.01 -14.35
CA PHE A 62 -10.55 11.48 -15.43
C PHE A 62 -10.60 9.96 -15.38
N VAL A 63 -11.71 9.40 -15.87
CA VAL A 63 -11.83 7.98 -16.14
C VAL A 63 -10.88 7.63 -17.27
N GLN A 64 -9.86 6.84 -16.96
CA GLN A 64 -8.87 6.37 -17.91
C GLN A 64 -9.06 4.87 -18.19
N SER A 65 -8.78 4.46 -19.43
CA SER A 65 -8.69 3.07 -19.84
C SER A 65 -7.64 2.91 -20.94
N GLY A 66 -7.08 1.71 -21.08
CA GLY A 66 -6.04 1.41 -22.06
C GLY A 66 -4.67 1.96 -21.66
N VAL A 67 -3.85 2.36 -22.65
CA VAL A 67 -2.42 2.69 -22.46
C VAL A 67 -2.07 4.16 -22.69
N ARG A 68 -3.08 5.05 -22.78
CA ARG A 68 -2.86 6.48 -23.00
C ARG A 68 -3.56 7.32 -21.94
N SER A 69 -2.91 8.40 -21.51
CA SER A 69 -3.52 9.38 -20.61
C SER A 69 -4.67 10.13 -21.33
N PRO A 70 -5.70 10.61 -20.60
CA PRO A 70 -6.93 11.17 -21.18
C PRO A 70 -6.77 12.42 -22.06
N LEU A 71 -5.95 13.39 -21.64
CA LEU A 71 -5.76 14.68 -22.34
C LEU A 71 -4.42 14.73 -23.08
N ALA A 72 -3.30 14.62 -22.36
CA ALA A 72 -1.95 14.75 -22.92
C ALA A 72 -1.53 13.57 -23.80
N ARG A 73 -2.29 12.47 -23.79
CA ARG A 73 -2.00 11.24 -24.53
C ARG A 73 -0.60 10.70 -24.21
N LEU A 74 -0.17 10.73 -22.96
CA LEU A 74 1.10 10.11 -22.55
C LEU A 74 0.94 8.59 -22.49
N ASP A 75 2.02 7.84 -22.68
CA ASP A 75 2.02 6.40 -22.45
C ASP A 75 1.87 6.11 -20.95
N VAL A 76 0.87 5.30 -20.62
CA VAL A 76 0.55 4.90 -19.24
C VAL A 76 0.27 3.39 -19.20
N PRO A 77 0.44 2.72 -18.05
CA PRO A 77 0.08 1.32 -17.91
C PRO A 77 -1.42 1.13 -18.05
N VAL A 78 -1.82 -0.10 -18.42
CA VAL A 78 -3.23 -0.51 -18.33
C VAL A 78 -3.70 -0.53 -16.86
N PRO A 79 -5.01 -0.37 -16.60
CA PRO A 79 -5.57 -0.50 -15.26
C PRO A 79 -5.16 -1.80 -14.55
N PRO A 80 -4.69 -1.76 -13.29
CA PRO A 80 -4.25 -2.94 -12.56
C PRO A 80 -5.41 -3.85 -12.12
N ALA A 81 -6.65 -3.38 -12.19
CA ALA A 81 -7.87 -4.19 -12.12
C ALA A 81 -8.90 -3.71 -13.13
N GLY A 82 -9.87 -4.56 -13.44
CA GLY A 82 -11.05 -4.14 -14.18
C GLY A 82 -10.72 -3.50 -15.52
N THR A 83 -11.43 -2.43 -15.84
CA THR A 83 -11.34 -1.70 -17.12
C THR A 83 -10.85 -0.28 -16.94
N PHE A 84 -10.94 0.28 -15.73
CA PHE A 84 -10.78 1.71 -15.50
C PHE A 84 -9.82 2.05 -14.35
N THR A 85 -9.27 3.25 -14.41
CA THR A 85 -8.46 3.87 -13.35
C THR A 85 -8.87 5.33 -13.28
N ALA A 86 -8.85 5.94 -12.09
CA ALA A 86 -8.94 7.38 -11.95
C ALA A 86 -7.56 8.01 -12.19
N MET A 87 -7.43 8.88 -13.20
CA MET A 87 -6.13 9.43 -13.61
C MET A 87 -6.15 10.95 -13.75
N THR A 88 -5.21 11.66 -13.12
CA THR A 88 -5.01 13.08 -13.41
C THR A 88 -4.45 13.28 -14.81
N ASP A 89 -4.91 14.32 -15.48
CA ASP A 89 -4.29 14.85 -16.68
C ASP A 89 -4.63 16.34 -16.76
N GLN A 90 -3.74 17.17 -17.31
CA GLN A 90 -3.92 18.61 -17.32
C GLN A 90 -3.17 19.29 -18.46
N THR A 91 -3.59 20.50 -18.81
CA THR A 91 -2.95 21.36 -19.82
C THR A 91 -2.20 22.54 -19.22
N GLY A 92 -2.14 22.65 -17.89
CA GLY A 92 -1.44 23.71 -17.19
C GLY A 92 -1.65 23.67 -15.67
N PRO A 93 -1.10 24.66 -14.95
CA PRO A 93 -0.97 24.62 -13.51
C PRO A 93 -2.30 24.50 -12.76
N GLY A 94 -2.24 23.81 -11.63
CA GLY A 94 -3.26 23.87 -10.62
C GLY A 94 -3.13 22.76 -9.60
N ARG A 95 -4.24 22.46 -8.93
CA ARG A 95 -4.34 21.34 -8.01
C ARG A 95 -5.62 20.57 -8.20
N THR A 96 -5.54 19.27 -7.96
CA THR A 96 -6.66 18.33 -8.05
C THR A 96 -6.66 17.41 -6.84
N ALA A 97 -7.83 17.08 -6.32
CA ALA A 97 -8.00 16.06 -5.30
C ALA A 97 -9.15 15.12 -5.66
N LEU A 98 -8.93 13.83 -5.44
CA LEU A 98 -9.93 12.76 -5.45
C LEU A 98 -10.01 12.19 -4.04
N TYR A 99 -11.20 12.15 -3.45
CA TYR A 99 -11.34 11.66 -2.08
C TYR A 99 -12.67 10.97 -1.78
N GLN A 100 -12.63 10.15 -0.73
CA GLN A 100 -13.78 9.52 -0.10
C GLN A 100 -13.59 9.54 1.42
N ASP A 101 -14.66 9.83 2.14
CA ASP A 101 -14.70 9.75 3.60
C ASP A 101 -15.20 8.37 4.01
N ILE A 102 -14.45 7.66 4.85
CA ILE A 102 -14.75 6.30 5.30
C ILE A 102 -14.89 6.26 6.82
N ALA A 103 -15.92 5.58 7.31
CA ALA A 103 -16.11 5.35 8.73
C ALA A 103 -15.31 4.12 9.18
N LEU A 104 -14.38 4.30 10.11
CA LEU A 104 -13.56 3.22 10.64
C LEU A 104 -14.22 2.59 11.87
N PRO A 105 -14.37 1.25 11.91
CA PRO A 105 -14.78 0.54 13.12
C PRO A 105 -13.91 0.87 14.34
N ALA A 106 -14.51 0.84 15.54
CA ALA A 106 -13.83 1.17 16.79
C ALA A 106 -12.76 0.14 17.21
N THR A 107 -12.82 -1.07 16.67
CA THR A 107 -11.93 -2.17 17.00
C THR A 107 -11.72 -3.06 15.79
N GLY A 108 -10.71 -3.91 15.85
CA GLY A 108 -10.34 -4.80 14.77
C GLY A 108 -9.15 -4.23 14.03
N GLN A 109 -8.66 -5.00 13.08
CA GLN A 109 -7.51 -4.61 12.31
C GLN A 109 -7.95 -3.97 10.98
N MET A 110 -7.26 -2.93 10.53
CA MET A 110 -7.70 -2.12 9.39
C MET A 110 -6.51 -1.66 8.55
N TRP A 111 -6.59 -1.81 7.23
CA TRP A 111 -5.57 -1.32 6.32
C TRP A 111 -6.19 -0.66 5.11
N LEU A 112 -5.60 0.46 4.74
CA LEU A 112 -5.76 1.03 3.41
C LEU A 112 -4.71 0.40 2.49
N ALA A 113 -5.11 0.05 1.28
CA ALA A 113 -4.25 -0.34 0.19
C ALA A 113 -4.72 0.30 -1.11
N MET A 114 -3.80 0.59 -2.03
CA MET A 114 -4.11 1.06 -3.38
C MET A 114 -2.95 0.81 -4.33
N ARG A 115 -3.20 1.02 -5.61
CA ARG A 115 -2.20 1.06 -6.67
C ARG A 115 -2.07 2.49 -7.18
N LEU A 116 -0.87 3.06 -7.12
CA LEU A 116 -0.57 4.41 -7.57
C LEU A 116 0.44 4.38 -8.71
N PHE A 117 0.19 5.16 -9.75
CA PHE A 117 1.08 5.41 -10.87
C PHE A 117 1.34 6.90 -10.96
N VAL A 118 2.58 7.31 -11.26
CA VAL A 118 2.97 8.72 -11.39
C VAL A 118 3.91 8.91 -12.58
N ILE A 119 3.60 9.88 -13.44
CA ILE A 119 4.53 10.48 -14.41
C ILE A 119 4.68 11.95 -14.05
N ASN A 120 5.91 12.38 -13.78
CA ASN A 120 6.24 13.80 -13.66
C ASN A 120 7.05 14.19 -14.92
N GLN A 121 6.51 15.13 -15.71
CA GLN A 121 7.17 15.64 -16.91
C GLN A 121 8.16 16.79 -16.62
N SER A 122 8.25 17.24 -15.36
CA SER A 122 9.30 18.15 -14.91
C SER A 122 10.60 17.39 -14.63
N ASP A 123 11.72 18.11 -14.59
CA ASP A 123 13.02 17.55 -14.22
C ASP A 123 13.02 16.86 -12.83
N ASP A 124 12.17 17.31 -11.90
CA ASP A 124 12.16 16.80 -10.52
C ASP A 124 10.83 17.09 -9.80
N PHE A 125 10.56 16.38 -8.69
CA PHE A 125 9.45 16.72 -7.80
C PHE A 125 9.83 17.90 -6.89
N ALA A 126 8.84 18.72 -6.54
CA ALA A 126 8.98 19.82 -5.60
C ALA A 126 7.80 19.78 -4.64
N ALA A 127 8.05 19.44 -3.38
CA ALA A 127 7.02 19.22 -2.38
C ALA A 127 7.12 20.22 -1.21
N PRO A 128 6.91 21.54 -1.43
CA PRO A 128 6.77 22.48 -0.31
C PRO A 128 5.57 22.08 0.56
N ALA A 129 5.53 22.58 1.80
CA ALA A 129 4.43 22.37 2.74
C ALA A 129 3.16 23.15 2.36
N THR A 130 2.72 23.02 1.11
CA THR A 130 1.47 23.58 0.57
C THR A 130 1.06 22.86 -0.71
N LEU A 131 -0.24 22.72 -0.94
CA LEU A 131 -0.82 22.35 -2.24
C LEU A 131 -1.24 23.60 -3.05
N ASP A 132 -0.71 24.78 -2.73
CA ASP A 132 -0.96 25.99 -3.50
C ASP A 132 -0.12 26.00 -4.79
N PHE A 133 -0.79 25.95 -5.94
CA PHE A 133 -0.14 25.98 -7.26
C PHE A 133 0.47 27.34 -7.59
N THR A 134 0.19 28.40 -6.83
CA THR A 134 0.83 29.72 -7.00
C THR A 134 2.20 29.81 -6.33
N VAL A 135 2.52 28.87 -5.42
CA VAL A 135 3.82 28.78 -4.77
C VAL A 135 4.75 27.96 -5.66
N ALA A 136 5.72 28.58 -6.32
CA ALA A 136 6.67 27.88 -7.18
C ALA A 136 8.03 27.65 -6.46
N PRO A 137 8.64 26.46 -6.59
CA PRO A 137 8.14 25.31 -7.32
C PRO A 137 7.19 24.43 -6.52
N ASN A 138 6.13 23.93 -7.17
CA ASN A 138 5.23 22.92 -6.61
C ASN A 138 4.90 21.89 -7.68
N GLN A 139 5.34 20.66 -7.46
CA GLN A 139 5.24 19.54 -8.37
C GLN A 139 5.22 18.28 -7.51
N GLN A 140 4.07 17.96 -6.91
CA GLN A 140 3.99 16.89 -5.91
C GLN A 140 2.67 16.12 -5.97
N VAL A 141 2.77 14.85 -5.58
CA VAL A 141 1.63 13.97 -5.37
C VAL A 141 1.59 13.61 -3.90
N ARG A 142 0.38 13.59 -3.34
CA ARG A 142 0.14 13.19 -1.97
C ARG A 142 -0.97 12.15 -1.91
N VAL A 143 -0.80 11.19 -1.02
CA VAL A 143 -1.86 10.29 -0.58
C VAL A 143 -1.93 10.44 0.93
N ASP A 144 -3.08 10.82 1.45
CA ASP A 144 -3.25 11.19 2.84
C ASP A 144 -4.46 10.51 3.46
N VAL A 145 -4.32 10.18 4.75
CA VAL A 145 -5.44 9.96 5.66
C VAL A 145 -5.65 11.26 6.43
N MET A 146 -6.81 11.88 6.27
CA MET A 146 -7.09 13.21 6.82
C MET A 146 -8.31 13.22 7.75
N ASP A 147 -8.40 14.26 8.56
CA ASP A 147 -9.65 14.63 9.23
C ASP A 147 -10.62 15.17 8.17
N PRO A 148 -11.83 14.60 8.00
CA PRO A 148 -12.79 15.06 7.00
C PRO A 148 -13.29 16.49 7.25
N ALA A 149 -13.15 17.01 8.48
CA ALA A 149 -13.50 18.39 8.83
C ALA A 149 -12.38 19.40 8.49
N ALA A 150 -11.16 18.95 8.20
CA ALA A 150 -10.07 19.82 7.82
C ALA A 150 -10.26 20.40 6.40
N PRO A 151 -9.67 21.58 6.09
CA PRO A 151 -9.66 22.11 4.74
C PRO A 151 -9.05 21.11 3.74
N LEU A 152 -9.68 20.98 2.56
CA LEU A 152 -9.28 19.96 1.57
C LEU A 152 -7.82 20.07 1.12
N TRP A 153 -7.22 21.25 1.16
CA TRP A 153 -5.85 21.50 0.71
C TRP A 153 -4.83 21.59 1.84
N ASP A 154 -5.25 21.29 3.08
CA ASP A 154 -4.34 21.27 4.21
C ASP A 154 -3.29 20.16 4.05
N VAL A 155 -2.06 20.46 4.43
CA VAL A 155 -0.93 19.52 4.44
C VAL A 155 -0.23 19.46 5.79
N ASP A 156 -0.79 20.13 6.80
CA ASP A 156 -0.29 20.20 8.15
C ASP A 156 -1.25 19.46 9.11
N SER A 157 -1.78 20.12 10.13
CA SER A 157 -2.51 19.48 11.25
C SER A 157 -3.77 18.69 10.88
N GLY A 158 -4.39 18.97 9.74
CA GLY A 158 -5.54 18.23 9.23
C GLY A 158 -5.17 16.89 8.58
N VAL A 159 -3.89 16.65 8.29
CA VAL A 159 -3.40 15.35 7.83
C VAL A 159 -3.08 14.47 9.03
N LEU A 160 -3.84 13.40 9.20
CA LEU A 160 -3.65 12.44 10.29
C LEU A 160 -2.48 11.49 10.00
N SER A 161 -2.27 11.15 8.73
CA SER A 161 -1.09 10.43 8.27
C SER A 161 -0.86 10.63 6.79
N ASN A 162 0.40 10.77 6.40
CA ASN A 162 0.79 10.69 5.00
C ASN A 162 1.03 9.22 4.62
N VAL A 163 0.35 8.76 3.57
CA VAL A 163 0.61 7.48 2.89
C VAL A 163 1.60 7.66 1.74
N LEU A 164 1.67 8.86 1.18
CA LEU A 164 2.73 9.27 0.28
C LEU A 164 2.83 10.79 0.31
N VAL A 165 4.06 11.30 0.37
CA VAL A 165 4.41 12.63 -0.12
C VAL A 165 5.58 12.41 -1.05
N THR A 166 5.46 12.75 -2.33
CA THR A 166 6.55 12.49 -3.27
C THR A 166 7.81 13.27 -2.86
N PRO A 167 8.90 12.60 -2.44
CA PRO A 167 10.18 13.27 -2.22
C PRO A 167 10.70 13.82 -3.54
N GLN A 168 11.65 14.75 -3.46
CA GLN A 168 12.32 15.36 -4.61
C GLN A 168 12.74 14.27 -5.64
N ASN A 169 13.58 13.32 -5.25
CA ASN A 169 14.03 12.24 -6.16
C ASN A 169 13.08 11.02 -6.23
N TYR A 170 11.77 11.22 -6.27
CA TYR A 170 10.83 10.11 -6.37
C TYR A 170 10.99 9.36 -7.68
N ALA A 171 11.34 8.08 -7.60
CA ALA A 171 11.61 7.28 -8.78
C ALA A 171 10.32 6.87 -9.51
N GLN A 172 10.29 7.09 -10.82
CA GLN A 172 9.18 6.70 -11.69
C GLN A 172 9.41 5.29 -12.23
N VAL A 173 8.53 4.34 -11.89
CA VAL A 173 8.71 2.90 -12.19
C VAL A 173 7.98 2.49 -13.48
N GLY A 174 7.34 3.43 -14.18
CA GLY A 174 6.60 3.14 -15.42
C GLY A 174 5.43 2.16 -15.25
N ASN A 175 5.04 1.86 -14.01
CA ASN A 175 3.96 0.95 -13.66
C ASN A 175 3.31 1.35 -12.32
N PHE A 176 2.13 0.84 -12.03
CA PHE A 176 1.45 1.03 -10.75
C PHE A 176 2.20 0.34 -9.62
N ILE A 177 2.57 1.12 -8.61
CA ILE A 177 3.15 0.61 -7.36
C ILE A 177 2.05 0.46 -6.29
N PRO A 178 2.15 -0.52 -5.40
CA PRO A 178 1.26 -0.59 -4.26
C PRO A 178 1.64 0.46 -3.23
N LEU A 179 0.63 0.96 -2.54
CA LEU A 179 0.74 1.72 -1.29
C LEU A 179 -0.13 1.05 -0.24
N SER A 180 0.31 1.01 1.01
CA SER A 180 -0.51 0.50 2.10
C SER A 180 -0.18 1.17 3.43
N ILE A 181 -1.19 1.40 4.26
CA ILE A 181 -1.02 1.91 5.62
C ILE A 181 -2.00 1.24 6.58
N ASN A 182 -1.57 1.03 7.82
CA ASN A 182 -2.44 0.59 8.90
C ASN A 182 -3.31 1.76 9.42
N LEU A 183 -4.62 1.53 9.51
CA LEU A 183 -5.60 2.53 9.95
C LEU A 183 -6.01 2.37 11.42
N ALA A 184 -5.47 1.40 12.16
CA ALA A 184 -5.86 1.10 13.54
C ALA A 184 -5.68 2.29 14.49
N ALA A 185 -4.71 3.17 14.24
CA ALA A 185 -4.52 4.41 15.00
C ALA A 185 -5.72 5.38 14.93
N PHE A 186 -6.60 5.19 13.95
CA PHE A 186 -7.77 6.03 13.68
C PHE A 186 -9.09 5.30 13.96
N ALA A 187 -9.04 4.14 14.64
CA ALA A 187 -10.21 3.33 14.95
C ALA A 187 -11.34 4.16 15.61
N GLY A 188 -12.57 3.95 15.16
CA GLY A 188 -13.76 4.64 15.68
C GLY A 188 -13.96 6.05 15.16
N ARG A 189 -13.14 6.52 14.22
CA ARG A 189 -13.26 7.83 13.58
C ARG A 189 -13.73 7.69 12.13
N THR A 190 -14.33 8.74 11.60
CA THR A 190 -14.39 8.93 10.15
C THR A 190 -13.10 9.58 9.69
N VAL A 191 -12.47 9.04 8.65
CA VAL A 191 -11.27 9.61 8.02
C VAL A 191 -11.53 9.86 6.54
N ARG A 192 -10.83 10.82 5.97
CA ARG A 192 -10.80 11.06 4.51
C ARG A 192 -9.58 10.40 3.90
N VAL A 193 -9.78 9.57 2.89
CA VAL A 193 -8.70 9.12 2.00
C VAL A 193 -8.61 10.13 0.86
N ARG A 194 -7.52 10.91 0.82
CA ARG A 194 -7.27 11.94 -0.21
C ARG A 194 -6.11 11.51 -1.10
N ILE A 195 -6.32 11.52 -2.41
CA ILE A 195 -5.25 11.53 -3.40
C ILE A 195 -5.22 12.94 -3.98
N ALA A 196 -4.12 13.65 -3.80
CA ALA A 196 -3.94 15.01 -4.26
C ALA A 196 -2.73 15.16 -5.17
N GLU A 197 -2.86 16.06 -6.12
CA GLU A 197 -1.87 16.39 -7.13
C GLU A 197 -1.84 17.92 -7.26
N VAL A 198 -0.65 18.48 -7.32
CA VAL A 198 -0.43 19.90 -7.61
C VAL A 198 0.78 20.05 -8.51
N ASP A 199 0.62 20.89 -9.54
CA ASP A 199 1.65 21.19 -10.51
C ASP A 199 1.68 22.68 -10.85
N ASN A 200 2.89 23.20 -11.03
CA ASN A 200 3.12 24.50 -11.63
C ASN A 200 4.41 24.60 -12.47
N ARG A 201 5.01 23.45 -12.79
CA ARG A 201 6.19 23.37 -13.66
C ARG A 201 5.85 22.77 -15.01
N HIS A 202 5.35 21.53 -15.01
CA HIS A 202 5.01 20.74 -16.19
C HIS A 202 3.90 19.73 -15.84
N GLY A 203 3.40 18.96 -16.80
CA GLY A 203 2.34 17.99 -16.56
C GLY A 203 2.72 16.94 -15.50
N LEU A 204 1.77 16.63 -14.62
CA LEU A 204 1.90 15.64 -13.57
C LEU A 204 0.69 14.69 -13.60
N VAL A 205 0.91 13.50 -14.17
CA VAL A 205 -0.13 12.48 -14.33
C VAL A 205 -0.06 11.48 -13.17
N VAL A 206 -1.19 11.28 -12.50
CA VAL A 206 -1.35 10.41 -11.33
C VAL A 206 -2.49 9.45 -11.60
N GLY A 207 -2.20 8.17 -11.75
CA GLY A 207 -3.21 7.11 -11.82
C GLY A 207 -3.41 6.47 -10.45
N VAL A 208 -4.66 6.24 -10.05
CA VAL A 208 -5.00 5.45 -8.87
C VAL A 208 -6.07 4.42 -9.19
N ASP A 209 -5.88 3.20 -8.67
CA ASP A 209 -6.82 2.08 -8.79
C ASP A 209 -6.68 1.13 -7.59
N ARG A 210 -7.61 0.19 -7.44
CA ARG A 210 -7.69 -0.79 -6.35
C ARG A 210 -7.61 -0.17 -4.96
N VAL A 211 -8.21 1.01 -4.76
CA VAL A 211 -8.33 1.58 -3.42
C VAL A 211 -9.24 0.68 -2.59
N SER A 212 -8.72 0.18 -1.49
CA SER A 212 -9.42 -0.73 -0.58
C SER A 212 -9.06 -0.36 0.84
N ALA A 213 -10.05 -0.18 1.69
CA ALA A 213 -9.85 -0.11 3.13
C ALA A 213 -10.54 -1.33 3.75
N THR A 214 -9.75 -2.33 4.11
CA THR A 214 -10.28 -3.59 4.62
C THR A 214 -10.27 -3.59 6.15
N HIS A 215 -11.38 -4.01 6.76
CA HIS A 215 -11.53 -4.25 8.20
C HIS A 215 -11.67 -5.73 8.51
N VAL A 216 -10.91 -6.21 9.49
CA VAL A 216 -11.03 -7.54 10.07
C VAL A 216 -11.47 -7.39 11.55
N PRO A 217 -12.70 -7.79 11.91
CA PRO A 217 -13.18 -7.70 13.28
C PRO A 217 -12.29 -8.42 14.30
N VAL A 218 -12.28 -7.95 15.55
CA VAL A 218 -11.53 -8.61 16.65
C VAL A 218 -12.00 -10.05 16.82
N GLY A 219 -11.06 -10.97 17.02
CA GLY A 219 -11.36 -12.39 17.22
C GLY A 219 -11.77 -13.11 15.94
N THR A 220 -11.58 -12.47 14.78
CA THR A 220 -11.80 -13.08 13.48
C THR A 220 -10.54 -13.05 12.64
N CYS A 221 -10.47 -13.94 11.65
CA CYS A 221 -9.35 -14.05 10.72
C CYS A 221 -9.89 -14.01 9.31
N ALA A 222 -9.52 -12.97 8.57
CA ALA A 222 -9.81 -12.87 7.15
C ALA A 222 -8.55 -12.40 6.43
N PRO A 223 -8.11 -13.09 5.38
CA PRO A 223 -6.98 -12.62 4.59
C PRO A 223 -7.33 -11.25 4.01
N VAL A 224 -6.51 -10.25 4.34
CA VAL A 224 -6.65 -8.89 3.81
C VAL A 224 -6.23 -8.92 2.33
N ARG A 225 -7.20 -8.80 1.41
CA ARG A 225 -6.92 -8.66 -0.03
C ARG A 225 -6.49 -7.22 -0.36
N PRO A 226 -5.54 -6.97 -1.29
CA PRO A 226 -4.57 -7.87 -1.91
C PRO A 226 -3.13 -7.42 -1.58
N ARG A 227 -2.53 -7.96 -0.52
CA ARG A 227 -1.08 -8.23 -0.54
C ARG A 227 -0.83 -9.62 -1.12
N ASP A 228 -1.50 -9.94 -2.23
CA ASP A 228 -1.01 -11.02 -3.11
C ASP A 228 0.30 -10.51 -3.70
N GLY A 229 1.38 -10.62 -2.92
CA GLY A 229 2.76 -10.42 -3.36
C GLY A 229 2.91 -11.09 -4.71
N GLY A 230 3.55 -10.41 -5.67
CA GLY A 230 3.97 -11.09 -6.89
C GLY A 230 4.68 -12.38 -6.47
N GLY A 231 4.31 -13.51 -7.06
CA GLY A 231 4.51 -14.86 -6.49
C GLY A 231 5.95 -15.30 -6.18
N ALA A 232 6.94 -14.41 -6.24
CA ALA A 232 8.33 -14.61 -5.87
C ALA A 232 8.78 -13.86 -4.59
N CYS A 233 8.14 -12.76 -4.16
CA CYS A 233 8.55 -12.01 -2.95
C CYS A 233 7.36 -11.72 -2.03
N ASN A 234 6.90 -12.75 -1.31
CA ASN A 234 5.87 -12.59 -0.28
C ASN A 234 6.51 -12.27 1.08
N LEU A 235 6.51 -11.00 1.47
CA LEU A 235 7.05 -10.56 2.75
C LEU A 235 6.10 -10.78 3.94
N ASP A 236 4.90 -11.35 3.76
CA ASP A 236 4.03 -11.80 4.85
C ASP A 236 4.44 -13.22 5.27
N LEU A 237 5.35 -13.32 6.26
CA LEU A 237 5.95 -14.59 6.68
C LEU A 237 5.06 -15.34 7.68
N ASP A 238 4.29 -14.62 8.51
CA ASP A 238 3.38 -15.24 9.47
C ASP A 238 1.97 -15.52 8.90
N GLY A 239 1.74 -15.11 7.65
CA GLY A 239 0.60 -15.47 6.83
C GLY A 239 -0.70 -14.88 7.36
N ASP A 240 -0.64 -13.71 7.98
CA ASP A 240 -1.79 -13.00 8.54
C ASP A 240 -2.44 -12.03 7.52
N GLY A 241 -1.87 -11.90 6.33
CA GLY A 241 -2.28 -11.02 5.23
C GLY A 241 -1.67 -9.62 5.31
N LEU A 242 -0.75 -9.39 6.26
CA LEU A 242 -0.25 -8.08 6.64
C LEU A 242 1.27 -8.06 6.50
N LEU A 243 1.82 -6.86 6.43
CA LEU A 243 3.26 -6.67 6.54
C LEU A 243 3.52 -5.81 7.75
N THR A 244 4.11 -6.42 8.76
CA THR A 244 4.27 -5.85 10.09
C THR A 244 5.72 -5.99 10.56
N ALA A 245 6.00 -5.50 11.77
CA ALA A 245 7.28 -5.72 12.42
C ALA A 245 7.56 -7.21 12.69
N ASN A 246 6.53 -8.06 12.82
CA ASN A 246 6.74 -9.50 12.98
C ASN A 246 7.41 -10.10 11.74
N ASP A 247 6.92 -9.76 10.55
CA ASP A 247 7.49 -10.23 9.28
C ASP A 247 8.93 -9.79 9.10
N ALA A 248 9.19 -8.50 9.33
CA ALA A 248 10.54 -7.93 9.29
C ALA A 248 11.48 -8.68 10.24
N LEU A 249 11.01 -8.97 11.45
CA LEU A 249 11.78 -9.63 12.49
C LEU A 249 12.05 -11.10 12.14
N ILE A 250 11.06 -11.84 11.62
CA ILE A 250 11.23 -13.23 11.19
C ILE A 250 12.22 -13.30 10.04
N ALA A 251 12.04 -12.48 9.00
CA ALA A 251 12.94 -12.43 7.85
C ALA A 251 14.38 -12.09 8.30
N THR A 252 14.54 -11.07 9.15
CA THR A 252 15.86 -10.66 9.65
C THR A 252 16.51 -11.75 10.50
N ARG A 253 15.77 -12.39 11.41
CA ARG A 253 16.26 -13.51 12.22
C ARG A 253 16.70 -14.67 11.33
N TYR A 254 15.93 -14.98 10.29
CA TYR A 254 16.30 -16.02 9.33
C TYR A 254 17.62 -15.67 8.63
N LEU A 255 17.80 -14.43 8.14
CA LEU A 255 19.05 -14.00 7.50
C LEU A 255 20.24 -13.95 8.47
N LEU A 256 20.00 -13.75 9.77
CA LEU A 256 21.02 -13.84 10.83
C LEU A 256 21.35 -15.27 11.25
N GLY A 257 20.75 -16.28 10.62
CA GLY A 257 21.03 -17.70 10.89
C GLY A 257 20.18 -18.33 12.01
N PHE A 258 19.23 -17.59 12.60
CA PHE A 258 18.28 -18.18 13.54
C PHE A 258 17.35 -19.14 12.80
N ARG A 259 17.03 -20.27 13.43
CA ARG A 259 16.13 -21.28 12.89
C ARG A 259 15.20 -21.79 13.98
N ASP A 260 14.16 -22.48 13.54
CA ASP A 260 13.19 -23.18 14.36
C ASP A 260 12.52 -22.24 15.38
N ALA A 261 12.40 -22.67 16.64
CA ALA A 261 11.75 -21.89 17.69
C ALA A 261 12.39 -20.51 17.91
N ALA A 262 13.67 -20.34 17.54
CA ALA A 262 14.37 -19.07 17.71
C ALA A 262 13.87 -17.98 16.74
N LEU A 263 13.25 -18.35 15.60
CA LEU A 263 12.61 -17.38 14.70
C LEU A 263 11.43 -16.68 15.37
N ALA A 264 10.60 -17.44 16.10
CA ALA A 264 9.38 -16.97 16.73
C ALA A 264 9.56 -16.54 18.19
N GLN A 265 10.76 -16.66 18.75
CA GLN A 265 10.98 -16.47 20.18
C GLN A 265 10.58 -15.07 20.64
N GLY A 266 9.70 -15.01 21.64
CA GLY A 266 9.19 -13.77 22.24
C GLY A 266 8.22 -12.99 21.34
N MET A 267 7.79 -13.56 20.22
CA MET A 267 6.84 -12.91 19.31
C MET A 267 5.40 -13.18 19.74
N ALA A 268 4.56 -12.16 19.64
CA ALA A 268 3.12 -12.30 19.72
C ALA A 268 2.57 -12.24 18.30
N PHE A 269 2.07 -13.37 17.81
CA PHE A 269 1.31 -13.42 16.57
C PHE A 269 -0.12 -12.95 16.85
N ASN A 270 -0.69 -12.20 15.91
CA ASN A 270 -2.12 -11.92 16.00
C ASN A 270 -2.92 -13.18 15.66
N SER A 271 -4.23 -13.15 15.92
CA SER A 271 -5.11 -14.30 15.71
C SER A 271 -5.19 -14.76 14.25
N CYS A 272 -4.89 -13.90 13.30
CA CYS A 272 -4.96 -14.16 11.87
C CYS A 272 -3.74 -14.88 11.32
N ALA A 273 -2.63 -14.91 12.05
CA ALA A 273 -1.40 -15.58 11.61
C ALA A 273 -1.65 -17.07 11.35
N THR A 274 -1.50 -17.46 10.09
CA THR A 274 -1.67 -18.85 9.65
C THR A 274 -0.37 -19.65 9.71
N ASN A 275 0.77 -18.96 9.86
CA ASN A 275 2.10 -19.53 9.94
C ASN A 275 2.83 -19.08 11.21
N THR A 276 2.56 -19.75 12.33
CA THR A 276 3.23 -19.48 13.61
C THR A 276 4.22 -20.58 14.02
N SER A 277 4.30 -21.64 13.22
CA SER A 277 5.14 -22.81 13.52
C SER A 277 6.60 -22.56 13.14
N ALA A 278 7.53 -23.07 13.95
CA ALA A 278 8.96 -23.06 13.67
C ALA A 278 9.30 -23.57 12.25
N ALA A 279 8.70 -24.68 11.84
CA ALA A 279 8.93 -25.28 10.53
C ALA A 279 8.40 -24.41 9.38
N GLY A 280 7.19 -23.87 9.52
CA GLY A 280 6.58 -23.02 8.50
C GLY A 280 7.28 -21.67 8.37
N LEU A 281 7.71 -21.05 9.47
CA LEU A 281 8.48 -19.82 9.47
C LEU A 281 9.88 -20.02 8.86
N ASN A 282 10.54 -21.14 9.17
CA ASN A 282 11.79 -21.53 8.50
C ASN A 282 11.58 -21.65 6.99
N ALA A 283 10.49 -22.30 6.55
CA ALA A 283 10.20 -22.48 5.13
C ALA A 283 9.92 -21.16 4.41
N ALA A 284 9.15 -20.26 5.04
CA ALA A 284 8.87 -18.93 4.49
C ALA A 284 10.15 -18.08 4.35
N GLY A 285 10.98 -18.03 5.40
CA GLY A 285 12.27 -17.35 5.35
C GLY A 285 13.22 -17.96 4.31
N ALA A 286 13.23 -19.29 4.18
CA ALA A 286 14.02 -19.99 3.18
C ALA A 286 13.59 -19.67 1.75
N ALA A 287 12.29 -19.59 1.48
CA ALA A 287 11.77 -19.23 0.16
C ALA A 287 12.23 -17.83 -0.26
N LEU A 288 12.25 -16.89 0.67
CA LEU A 288 12.67 -15.51 0.42
C LEU A 288 14.20 -15.33 0.35
N ALA A 289 14.96 -16.21 0.98
CA ALA A 289 16.43 -16.20 0.95
C ALA A 289 17.03 -17.09 -0.15
N ALA A 290 16.19 -17.76 -0.94
CA ALA A 290 16.61 -18.65 -2.02
C ALA A 290 16.48 -17.97 -3.40
N GLY A 291 17.31 -18.39 -4.35
CA GLY A 291 17.33 -17.86 -5.72
C GLY A 291 18.61 -17.09 -6.04
N ALA A 292 18.72 -16.64 -7.29
CA ALA A 292 19.84 -15.85 -7.78
C ALA A 292 19.32 -14.73 -8.71
N PRO A 293 19.06 -13.52 -8.19
CA PRO A 293 19.19 -13.11 -6.77
C PRO A 293 18.03 -13.60 -5.89
N PRO A 294 18.22 -13.76 -4.57
CA PRO A 294 17.14 -14.00 -3.62
C PRO A 294 16.10 -12.87 -3.59
N PRO A 295 14.82 -13.14 -3.31
CA PRO A 295 13.81 -12.11 -3.06
C PRO A 295 14.13 -11.14 -1.91
N LEU A 296 14.87 -11.58 -0.89
CA LEU A 296 15.34 -10.72 0.20
C LEU A 296 16.64 -9.98 -0.11
N ASP A 297 17.23 -10.13 -1.30
CA ASP A 297 18.37 -9.29 -1.73
C ASP A 297 17.85 -7.90 -2.14
N ILE A 298 17.55 -7.08 -1.15
CA ILE A 298 16.96 -5.75 -1.29
C ILE A 298 18.01 -4.75 -1.79
N ASP A 299 19.24 -4.83 -1.29
CA ASP A 299 20.33 -3.94 -1.74
C ASP A 299 20.98 -4.38 -3.07
N GLY A 300 20.64 -5.57 -3.55
CA GLY A 300 20.99 -6.04 -4.88
C GLY A 300 22.47 -6.37 -5.06
N ASP A 301 23.11 -6.91 -4.02
CA ASP A 301 24.48 -7.42 -4.08
C ASP A 301 24.57 -8.91 -4.47
N GLY A 302 23.41 -9.56 -4.66
CA GLY A 302 23.29 -10.97 -5.00
C GLY A 302 23.19 -11.91 -3.80
N VAL A 303 23.24 -11.40 -2.57
CA VAL A 303 23.21 -12.18 -1.33
C VAL A 303 22.27 -11.54 -0.30
N ALA A 304 21.24 -12.27 0.12
CA ALA A 304 20.40 -11.80 1.22
C ALA A 304 21.12 -11.94 2.57
N LEU A 305 21.44 -10.83 3.25
CA LEU A 305 22.10 -10.81 4.56
C LEU A 305 21.31 -10.01 5.61
N GLY A 306 21.39 -10.45 6.87
CA GLY A 306 20.67 -9.78 7.96
C GLY A 306 21.20 -8.38 8.26
N SER A 307 22.50 -8.14 8.09
CA SER A 307 23.16 -6.86 8.35
C SER A 307 22.89 -5.79 7.29
N THR A 308 22.49 -6.20 6.09
CA THR A 308 22.14 -5.30 4.98
C THR A 308 20.63 -5.36 4.77
N ASP A 309 20.14 -6.39 4.10
CA ASP A 309 18.74 -6.52 3.69
C ASP A 309 17.77 -6.64 4.85
N GLY A 310 18.11 -7.43 5.88
CA GLY A 310 17.29 -7.53 7.09
C GLY A 310 17.12 -6.18 7.77
N LEU A 311 18.23 -5.44 7.95
CA LEU A 311 18.22 -4.10 8.51
C LEU A 311 17.44 -3.10 7.63
N LEU A 312 17.59 -3.19 6.32
CA LEU A 312 16.90 -2.35 5.34
C LEU A 312 15.39 -2.62 5.34
N LEU A 313 14.97 -3.88 5.43
CA LEU A 313 13.56 -4.27 5.56
C LEU A 313 12.96 -3.75 6.87
N VAL A 314 13.63 -3.95 8.01
CA VAL A 314 13.16 -3.43 9.32
C VAL A 314 12.99 -1.91 9.27
N ARG A 315 13.99 -1.18 8.75
CA ARG A 315 13.90 0.28 8.61
C ARG A 315 12.76 0.70 7.70
N SER A 316 12.57 0.00 6.59
CA SER A 316 11.47 0.27 5.65
C SER A 316 10.10 0.13 6.32
N LEU A 317 9.91 -0.93 7.12
CA LEU A 317 8.65 -1.20 7.81
C LEU A 317 8.43 -0.34 9.06
N LEU A 318 9.49 0.26 9.60
CA LEU A 318 9.43 1.32 10.61
C LEU A 318 9.23 2.73 9.99
N GLY A 319 9.14 2.84 8.66
CA GLY A 319 8.94 4.12 7.97
C GLY A 319 10.18 5.01 7.91
N VAL A 320 11.38 4.46 8.15
CA VAL A 320 12.64 5.19 7.98
C VAL A 320 12.92 5.33 6.48
N THR A 321 13.14 6.56 6.01
CA THR A 321 13.35 6.88 4.59
C THR A 321 14.68 7.62 4.35
N GLY A 322 15.00 7.86 3.08
CA GLY A 322 16.16 8.66 2.69
C GLY A 322 17.50 8.03 3.08
N THR A 323 18.52 8.85 3.31
CA THR A 323 19.86 8.36 3.68
C THR A 323 19.85 7.60 5.01
N ALA A 324 18.94 7.93 5.94
CA ALA A 324 18.78 7.21 7.21
C ALA A 324 18.36 5.75 6.99
N ALA A 325 17.60 5.46 5.92
CA ALA A 325 17.21 4.09 5.60
C ALA A 325 18.42 3.24 5.19
N THR A 326 19.33 3.77 4.36
CA THR A 326 20.44 3.00 3.78
C THR A 326 21.77 3.11 4.53
N THR A 327 21.94 4.09 5.41
CA THR A 327 23.22 4.29 6.12
C THR A 327 23.59 3.06 6.96
N GLY A 328 24.66 2.36 6.56
CA GLY A 328 25.11 1.12 7.20
C GLY A 328 24.17 -0.08 7.04
N ALA A 329 23.25 -0.03 6.08
CA ALA A 329 22.28 -1.10 5.78
C ALA A 329 22.35 -1.57 4.32
N VAL A 330 23.43 -1.24 3.61
CA VAL A 330 23.73 -1.71 2.25
C VAL A 330 25.16 -2.22 2.22
N ALA A 331 25.45 -3.21 1.36
CA ALA A 331 26.78 -3.75 1.19
C ALA A 331 27.77 -2.64 0.79
N SER A 332 29.03 -2.81 1.21
CA SER A 332 30.10 -1.83 0.95
C SER A 332 30.18 -1.44 -0.54
N PRO A 333 30.59 -0.20 -0.86
CA PRO A 333 30.55 0.32 -2.22
C PRO A 333 31.26 -0.60 -3.23
N GLY A 334 30.54 -1.02 -4.27
CA GLY A 334 31.01 -1.93 -5.33
C GLY A 334 30.38 -3.33 -5.30
N GLY A 335 29.70 -3.72 -4.21
CA GLY A 335 28.94 -4.97 -4.12
C GLY A 335 27.45 -4.83 -4.47
N ALA A 336 26.78 -3.84 -3.88
CA ALA A 336 25.34 -3.62 -4.05
C ALA A 336 24.99 -2.77 -5.28
N SER A 337 23.90 -3.13 -5.97
CA SER A 337 23.34 -2.37 -7.10
C SER A 337 22.24 -1.37 -6.70
N ARG A 338 21.65 -1.52 -5.51
CA ARG A 338 20.55 -0.69 -4.96
C ARG A 338 20.96 0.02 -3.67
N VAL A 339 21.99 0.86 -3.76
CA VAL A 339 22.60 1.57 -2.61
C VAL A 339 21.82 2.79 -2.10
N THR A 340 20.78 3.23 -2.81
CA THR A 340 19.96 4.39 -2.42
C THR A 340 18.60 3.94 -1.89
N TRP A 341 18.00 4.76 -1.02
CA TRP A 341 16.64 4.50 -0.54
C TRP A 341 15.66 4.30 -1.69
N ALA A 342 15.72 5.16 -2.71
CA ALA A 342 14.85 5.08 -3.87
C ALA A 342 14.98 3.73 -4.60
N ALA A 343 16.20 3.22 -4.80
CA ALA A 343 16.42 1.95 -5.48
C ALA A 343 15.90 0.75 -4.67
N ALA A 344 16.21 0.70 -3.37
CA ALA A 344 15.74 -0.35 -2.47
C ALA A 344 14.20 -0.35 -2.33
N ARG A 345 13.62 0.84 -2.12
CA ARG A 345 12.16 1.05 -2.09
C ARG A 345 11.49 0.59 -3.38
N ASN A 346 12.06 0.93 -4.54
CA ASN A 346 11.51 0.50 -5.82
C ASN A 346 11.49 -1.03 -5.95
N TYR A 347 12.54 -1.69 -5.48
CA TYR A 347 12.56 -3.15 -5.44
C TYR A 347 11.46 -3.69 -4.52
N LEU A 348 11.39 -3.21 -3.29
CA LEU A 348 10.37 -3.63 -2.32
C LEU A 348 8.94 -3.40 -2.85
N ASN A 349 8.70 -2.28 -3.53
CA ASN A 349 7.36 -1.95 -4.03
C ASN A 349 7.01 -2.65 -5.35
N SER A 350 7.98 -2.89 -6.24
CA SER A 350 7.70 -3.53 -7.53
C SER A 350 7.75 -5.05 -7.46
N MET A 351 8.73 -5.61 -6.76
CA MET A 351 8.95 -7.05 -6.65
C MET A 351 8.15 -7.66 -5.50
N CYS A 352 8.16 -7.01 -4.34
CA CYS A 352 7.56 -7.55 -3.11
C CYS A 352 6.20 -6.97 -2.78
N LEU A 353 5.76 -5.98 -3.56
CA LEU A 353 4.52 -5.25 -3.33
C LEU A 353 4.38 -4.70 -1.90
N ALA A 354 5.52 -4.35 -1.27
CA ALA A 354 5.59 -4.03 0.16
C ALA A 354 4.80 -2.77 0.53
N GLY A 355 4.68 -1.82 -0.40
CA GLY A 355 3.99 -0.55 -0.20
C GLY A 355 4.69 0.38 0.78
N VAL A 356 6.03 0.30 0.84
CA VAL A 356 6.87 1.11 1.74
C VAL A 356 7.11 2.52 1.16
N LEU A 357 7.24 3.51 2.06
CA LEU A 357 7.12 4.94 1.78
C LEU A 357 8.23 5.56 0.95
#